data_AF-L9L4R0-F1
#
_entry.id   AF-L9L4R0-F1
#
_cell.length_a   1.000
_cell.length_b   1.000
_cell.length_c   1.000
_cell.angle_alpha   90.00
_cell.angle_beta   90.00
_cell.angle_gamma   90.00
#
_symmetry.space_group_name_H-M   'P 1'
#
loop_
_entity.id
_entity.type
_entity.pdbx_description
1 polymer ?
#
loop_
_entity_poly.entity_id
_entity_poly.type
_entity_poly.pdbx_seq_one_letter_code
_entity_poly.pdbx_strand_id
1 'polypeptide(L)'
;MLDSPRGPGYICVGKGKTEAAIKNFSPHYSRQYSVAFCNHVRSEVEQHRDFTSQLLKTKPPLEPGTVLYEAELSQFAEDIKKWRDRYIVVKNDFAVESYENKEAYQKGAAPKSRILPAGGKVLTSEDEYNLLSDRHFPDPVASNEKENAQPFVVLPKEFPVYLWQPFLRHGYYCFSEEAEQRKFGALLNDCIRHLNHGMNPLPSQPQLFLTCPGQSSVMRVLRRSHRRCALRVGERDPP
;
A
#
# COMPACT_ATOMS: atom_id res chain seq x y z
N MET A 1 23.63 -22.87 4.42
CA MET A 1 24.02 -22.30 5.73
C MET A 1 23.52 -20.86 5.79
N LEU A 2 22.23 -20.67 6.10
CA LEU A 2 21.60 -19.38 6.43
C LEU A 2 20.39 -19.71 7.29
N ASP A 3 20.65 -20.09 8.53
CA ASP A 3 19.65 -20.02 9.59
C ASP A 3 20.15 -18.94 10.55
N SER A 4 19.65 -17.72 10.36
CA SER A 4 19.92 -16.61 11.26
C SER A 4 18.73 -16.49 12.20
N PRO A 5 18.85 -16.89 13.48
CA PRO A 5 17.74 -16.84 14.41
C PRO A 5 17.46 -15.36 14.73
N ARG A 6 16.31 -14.86 14.26
CA ARG A 6 15.80 -13.52 14.60
C ARG A 6 15.47 -13.48 16.10
N GLY A 7 16.47 -13.15 16.92
CA GLY A 7 16.34 -13.10 18.37
C GLY A 7 15.38 -12.00 18.88
N PRO A 8 14.87 -12.13 20.12
CA PRO A 8 13.86 -11.23 20.70
C PRO A 8 14.30 -9.75 20.84
N GLY A 9 15.61 -9.47 20.85
CA GLY A 9 16.15 -8.11 20.98
C GLY A 9 15.82 -7.16 19.82
N TYR A 10 15.75 -7.65 18.58
CA TYR A 10 15.48 -6.81 17.41
C TYR A 10 14.02 -6.31 17.37
N ILE A 11 13.08 -7.14 17.85
CA ILE A 11 11.66 -6.78 17.94
C ILE A 11 11.47 -5.68 18.99
N CYS A 12 12.17 -5.76 20.13
CA CYS A 12 12.13 -4.75 21.19
C CYS A 12 12.69 -3.39 20.72
N VAL A 13 13.80 -3.39 19.99
CA VAL A 13 14.38 -2.16 19.40
C VAL A 13 13.46 -1.56 18.34
N GLY A 14 12.84 -2.38 17.48
CA GLY A 14 11.86 -1.91 16.48
C GLY A 14 10.63 -1.27 17.12
N LYS A 15 10.10 -1.88 18.20
CA LYS A 15 8.99 -1.32 18.98
C LYS A 15 9.37 0.01 19.63
N GLY A 16 10.53 0.10 20.29
CA GLY A 16 10.99 1.34 20.92
C GLY A 16 11.18 2.51 19.93
N LYS A 17 11.75 2.24 18.75
CA LYS A 17 11.90 3.26 17.68
C LYS A 17 10.54 3.73 17.15
N THR A 18 9.61 2.81 16.94
CA THR A 18 8.25 3.13 16.47
C THR A 18 7.52 3.97 17.51
N GLU A 19 7.60 3.58 18.78
CA GLU A 19 6.99 4.31 19.89
C GLU A 19 7.56 5.72 20.03
N ALA A 20 8.88 5.88 19.94
CA ALA A 20 9.53 7.19 19.96
C ALA A 20 9.09 8.07 18.78
N ALA A 21 8.99 7.50 17.57
CA ALA A 21 8.51 8.22 16.40
C ALA A 21 7.06 8.70 16.58
N ILE A 22 6.17 7.85 17.11
CA ILE A 22 4.79 8.22 17.43
C ILE A 22 4.75 9.30 18.51
N LYS A 23 5.49 9.13 19.62
CA LYS A 23 5.56 10.12 20.71
C LYS A 23 6.03 11.49 20.21
N ASN A 24 7.00 11.54 19.31
CA ASN A 24 7.47 12.77 18.68
C ASN A 24 6.44 13.36 17.70
N PHE A 25 5.64 12.53 17.05
CA PHE A 25 4.62 12.95 16.10
C PHE A 25 3.35 13.49 16.77
N SER A 26 2.90 12.84 17.85
CA SER A 26 1.60 13.10 18.49
C SER A 26 1.32 14.57 18.84
N PRO A 27 2.27 15.34 19.41
CA PRO A 27 2.04 16.76 19.71
C PRO A 27 1.82 17.61 18.45
N HIS A 28 2.55 17.31 17.37
CA HIS A 28 2.37 17.99 16.09
C HIS A 28 1.02 17.64 15.45
N TYR A 29 0.62 16.38 15.54
CA TYR A 29 -0.70 15.92 15.09
C TYR A 29 -1.82 16.64 15.83
N SER A 30 -1.78 16.64 17.16
CA SER A 30 -2.81 17.28 17.99
C SER A 30 -2.96 18.77 17.67
N ARG A 31 -1.86 19.52 17.55
CA ARG A 31 -1.91 20.96 17.23
C ARG A 31 -2.51 21.23 15.85
N GLN A 32 -2.11 20.46 14.83
CA GLN A 32 -2.65 20.63 13.48
C GLN A 32 -4.09 20.15 13.36
N TYR A 33 -4.48 19.12 14.12
CA TYR A 33 -5.86 18.68 14.20
C TYR A 33 -6.75 19.80 14.72
N SER A 34 -6.37 20.48 15.81
CA SER A 34 -7.13 21.62 16.33
C SER A 34 -7.24 22.76 15.32
N VAL A 35 -6.17 23.06 14.58
CA VAL A 35 -6.18 24.11 13.53
C VAL A 35 -7.08 23.71 12.36
N ALA A 36 -6.98 22.48 11.88
CA ALA A 36 -7.82 21.95 10.80
C ALA A 36 -9.30 21.94 11.21
N PHE A 37 -9.59 21.55 12.45
CA PHE A 37 -10.93 21.58 13.02
C PHE A 37 -11.51 22.98 13.09
N CYS A 38 -10.78 23.94 13.67
CA CYS A 38 -11.24 25.33 13.72
C CYS A 38 -11.45 25.92 12.32
N ASN A 39 -10.56 25.64 11.36
CA ASN A 39 -10.71 26.09 9.98
C ASN A 39 -11.93 25.47 9.29
N HIS A 40 -12.22 24.19 9.56
CA HIS A 40 -13.42 23.53 9.05
C HIS A 40 -14.70 24.17 9.58
N VAL A 41 -14.81 24.33 10.91
CA VAL A 41 -15.95 25.01 11.56
C VAL A 41 -16.11 26.42 11.01
N ARG A 42 -15.00 27.15 10.88
CA ARG A 42 -14.99 28.50 10.29
C ARG A 42 -15.52 28.50 8.86
N SER A 43 -15.07 27.58 8.01
CA SER A 43 -15.52 27.45 6.61
C SER A 43 -17.02 27.14 6.50
N GLU A 44 -17.55 26.31 7.40
CA GLU A 44 -18.98 26.00 7.45
C GLU A 44 -19.81 27.21 7.92
N VAL A 45 -19.36 27.93 8.94
CA VAL A 45 -20.04 29.11 9.49
C VAL A 45 -20.00 30.29 8.53
N GLU A 46 -18.84 30.56 7.91
CA GLU A 46 -18.66 31.66 6.96
C GLU A 46 -19.30 31.38 5.59
N GLN A 47 -19.92 30.20 5.40
CA GLN A 47 -20.50 29.76 4.12
C GLN A 47 -19.58 30.04 2.93
N HIS A 48 -18.28 29.74 3.05
CA HIS A 48 -17.43 29.62 1.87
C HIS A 48 -17.94 28.40 1.08
N ARG A 49 -18.98 28.64 0.27
CA ARG A 49 -19.56 27.66 -0.63
C ARG A 49 -18.50 27.42 -1.68
N ASP A 50 -17.71 26.36 -1.49
CA ASP A 50 -17.12 25.67 -2.63
C ASP A 50 -18.27 25.48 -3.63
N PHE A 51 -18.11 26.05 -4.83
CA PHE A 51 -19.16 26.11 -5.84
C PHE A 51 -19.87 24.76 -5.91
N THR A 52 -21.16 24.75 -5.57
CA THR A 52 -21.95 23.52 -5.54
C THR A 52 -21.85 22.90 -6.93
N SER A 53 -21.26 21.71 -7.02
CA SER A 53 -21.13 20.98 -8.28
C SER A 53 -22.48 20.94 -8.99
N GLN A 54 -22.52 21.43 -10.23
CA GLN A 54 -23.71 21.35 -11.08
C GLN A 54 -24.01 19.90 -11.51
N LEU A 55 -23.01 19.01 -11.37
CA LEU A 55 -23.21 17.58 -11.54
C LEU A 55 -23.80 17.00 -10.25
N LEU A 56 -24.87 16.21 -10.40
CA LEU A 56 -25.42 15.39 -9.33
C LEU A 56 -24.29 14.53 -8.74
N LYS A 57 -24.11 14.59 -7.41
CA LYS A 57 -23.21 13.68 -6.71
C LYS A 57 -23.67 12.25 -7.00
N THR A 58 -22.76 11.46 -7.55
CA THR A 58 -22.99 10.18 -8.23
C THR A 58 -23.61 9.08 -7.37
N LYS A 59 -24.03 8.02 -8.09
CA LYS A 59 -24.58 6.71 -7.71
C LYS A 59 -24.42 6.29 -6.23
N PRO A 60 -25.46 5.65 -5.64
CA PRO A 60 -25.37 5.09 -4.31
C PRO A 60 -24.15 4.16 -4.18
N PRO A 61 -23.50 4.13 -3.00
CA PRO A 61 -22.41 3.18 -2.74
C PRO A 61 -22.83 1.77 -3.12
N LEU A 62 -21.96 1.02 -3.79
CA LEU A 62 -22.23 -0.39 -4.11
C LEU A 62 -22.38 -1.18 -2.81
N GLU A 63 -23.30 -2.14 -2.80
CA GLU A 63 -23.55 -3.00 -1.65
C GLU A 63 -22.25 -3.67 -1.17
N PRO A 64 -21.99 -3.69 0.15
CA PRO A 64 -20.78 -4.29 0.73
C PRO A 64 -20.64 -5.75 0.27
N GLY A 65 -19.46 -6.09 -0.26
CA GLY A 65 -19.19 -7.43 -0.77
C GLY A 65 -19.51 -7.62 -2.26
N THR A 66 -19.93 -6.59 -2.98
CA THR A 66 -20.05 -6.66 -4.45
C THR A 66 -18.70 -7.03 -5.07
N VAL A 67 -18.67 -8.11 -5.85
CA VAL A 67 -17.47 -8.56 -6.54
C VAL A 67 -17.23 -7.68 -7.77
N LEU A 68 -16.08 -7.00 -7.80
CA LEU A 68 -15.62 -6.19 -8.94
C LEU A 68 -14.87 -7.05 -9.97
N TYR A 69 -14.20 -8.10 -9.49
CA TYR A 69 -13.43 -9.01 -10.33
C TYR A 69 -13.30 -10.37 -9.66
N GLU A 70 -13.36 -11.43 -10.46
CA GLU A 70 -13.06 -12.80 -10.05
C GLU A 70 -12.34 -13.54 -11.18
N ALA A 71 -11.33 -14.34 -10.86
CA ALA A 71 -10.62 -15.18 -11.82
C ALA A 71 -9.85 -16.32 -11.14
N GLU A 72 -9.64 -17.42 -11.87
CA GLU A 72 -8.70 -18.47 -11.50
C GLU A 72 -7.36 -18.20 -12.15
N LEU A 73 -6.31 -18.05 -11.35
CA LEU A 73 -4.97 -17.74 -11.84
C LEU A 73 -3.89 -18.33 -10.93
N SER A 74 -2.66 -18.36 -11.41
CA SER A 74 -1.54 -18.88 -10.63
C SER A 74 -0.98 -17.76 -9.75
N GLN A 75 -1.04 -17.94 -8.43
CA GLN A 75 -0.45 -17.04 -7.43
C GLN A 75 0.78 -17.69 -6.80
N PHE A 76 1.86 -16.93 -6.61
CA PHE A 76 3.00 -17.40 -5.82
C PHE A 76 2.67 -17.33 -4.32
N ALA A 77 2.70 -18.49 -3.67
CA ALA A 77 2.52 -18.60 -2.24
C ALA A 77 3.88 -18.45 -1.55
N GLU A 78 4.18 -17.25 -1.05
CA GLU A 78 5.48 -16.90 -0.45
C GLU A 78 5.83 -17.75 0.79
N ASP A 79 4.81 -18.23 1.52
CA ASP A 79 4.93 -19.08 2.69
C ASP A 79 5.54 -20.46 2.37
N ILE A 80 5.19 -21.02 1.22
CA ILE A 80 5.65 -22.33 0.75
C ILE A 80 6.60 -22.23 -0.45
N LYS A 81 6.92 -21.01 -0.88
CA LYS A 81 7.75 -20.68 -2.06
C LYS A 81 7.35 -21.45 -3.32
N LYS A 82 6.05 -21.59 -3.56
CA LYS A 82 5.52 -22.40 -4.67
C LYS A 82 4.33 -21.71 -5.34
N TRP A 83 4.25 -21.87 -6.66
CA TRP A 83 3.08 -21.47 -7.44
C TRP A 83 1.89 -22.38 -7.16
N ARG A 84 0.73 -21.78 -6.97
CA ARG A 84 -0.55 -22.47 -6.76
C ARG A 84 -1.62 -21.78 -7.58
N ASP A 85 -2.47 -22.57 -8.21
CA ASP A 85 -3.69 -22.03 -8.79
C ASP A 85 -4.65 -21.67 -7.67
N ARG A 86 -5.16 -20.45 -7.73
CA ARG A 86 -6.04 -19.87 -6.72
C ARG A 86 -7.15 -19.08 -7.38
N TYR A 87 -8.29 -19.06 -6.71
CA TYR A 87 -9.40 -18.20 -7.07
C TYR A 87 -9.19 -16.82 -6.43
N ILE A 88 -8.92 -15.81 -7.26
CA ILE A 88 -8.73 -14.44 -6.81
C ILE A 88 -10.03 -13.68 -6.97
N VAL A 89 -10.43 -12.98 -5.91
CA VAL A 89 -11.63 -12.13 -5.87
C VAL A 89 -11.23 -10.75 -5.40
N VAL A 90 -11.73 -9.72 -6.09
CA VAL A 90 -11.63 -8.32 -5.67
C VAL A 90 -13.04 -7.81 -5.43
N LYS A 91 -13.30 -7.35 -4.21
CA LYS A 91 -14.59 -6.81 -3.80
C LYS A 91 -14.59 -5.28 -3.84
N ASN A 92 -15.73 -4.67 -3.54
CA ASN A 92 -15.92 -3.22 -3.51
C ASN A 92 -15.12 -2.49 -2.40
N ASP A 93 -14.51 -3.22 -1.47
CA ASP A 93 -13.52 -2.71 -0.53
C ASP A 93 -12.11 -2.61 -1.14
N PHE A 94 -11.96 -2.96 -2.43
CA PHE A 94 -10.72 -3.01 -3.19
C PHE A 94 -9.65 -3.93 -2.58
N ALA A 95 -10.05 -4.83 -1.68
CA ALA A 95 -9.16 -5.85 -1.16
C ALA A 95 -9.03 -6.99 -2.18
N VAL A 96 -7.80 -7.46 -2.37
CA VAL A 96 -7.50 -8.63 -3.20
C VAL A 96 -7.47 -9.85 -2.28
N GLU A 97 -8.46 -10.72 -2.45
CA GLU A 97 -8.61 -11.95 -1.67
C GLU A 97 -8.23 -13.17 -2.52
N SER A 98 -7.49 -14.10 -1.93
CA SER A 98 -7.17 -15.38 -2.56
C SER A 98 -7.85 -16.54 -1.85
N TYR A 99 -8.43 -17.44 -2.64
CA TYR A 99 -9.09 -18.65 -2.18
C TYR A 99 -8.46 -19.87 -2.85
N GLU A 100 -8.67 -21.04 -2.26
CA GLU A 100 -8.15 -22.29 -2.78
C GLU A 100 -8.74 -22.63 -4.15
N ASN A 101 -10.05 -22.46 -4.29
CA ASN A 101 -10.81 -22.65 -5.52
C ASN A 101 -12.14 -21.88 -5.43
N LYS A 102 -12.89 -21.87 -6.52
CA LYS A 102 -14.19 -21.18 -6.60
C LYS A 102 -15.23 -21.79 -5.65
N GLU A 103 -15.21 -23.09 -5.42
CA GLU A 103 -16.15 -23.78 -4.53
C GLU A 103 -15.94 -23.35 -3.07
N ALA A 104 -14.68 -23.20 -2.64
CA ALA A 104 -14.36 -22.72 -1.30
C ALA A 104 -14.90 -21.30 -1.10
N TYR A 105 -14.76 -20.44 -2.10
CA TYR A 105 -15.35 -19.10 -2.06
C TYR A 105 -16.87 -19.14 -1.92
N GLN A 106 -17.56 -19.93 -2.76
CA GLN A 106 -19.02 -20.05 -2.74
C GLN A 106 -19.56 -20.65 -1.44
N LYS A 107 -18.80 -21.54 -0.79
CA LYS A 107 -19.12 -22.12 0.51
C LYS A 107 -18.84 -21.15 1.69
N GLY A 108 -18.34 -19.95 1.42
CA GLY A 108 -18.01 -18.97 2.45
C GLY A 108 -16.75 -19.29 3.25
N ALA A 109 -15.80 -20.05 2.67
CA ALA A 109 -14.52 -20.31 3.33
C ALA A 109 -13.75 -19.01 3.57
N ALA A 110 -12.86 -19.00 4.57
CA ALA A 110 -11.97 -17.88 4.81
C ALA A 110 -10.92 -17.76 3.69
N PRO A 111 -10.57 -16.53 3.24
CA PRO A 111 -9.51 -16.33 2.26
C PRO A 111 -8.16 -16.79 2.80
N LYS A 112 -7.34 -17.41 1.95
CA LYS A 112 -5.96 -17.80 2.27
C LYS A 112 -5.05 -16.58 2.41
N SER A 113 -5.31 -15.54 1.63
CA SER A 113 -4.67 -14.24 1.81
C SER A 113 -5.64 -13.12 1.45
N ARG A 114 -5.51 -12.00 2.15
CA ARG A 114 -6.25 -10.76 1.87
C ARG A 114 -5.25 -9.62 1.90
N ILE A 115 -5.11 -8.91 0.79
CA ILE A 115 -4.12 -7.85 0.60
C ILE A 115 -4.85 -6.57 0.18
N LEU A 116 -4.50 -5.46 0.83
CA LEU A 116 -4.88 -4.12 0.38
C LEU A 116 -3.72 -3.56 -0.45
N PRO A 117 -3.89 -3.37 -1.76
CA PRO A 117 -2.85 -2.82 -2.62
C PRO A 117 -2.68 -1.28 -2.41
N ALA A 118 -2.69 -0.80 -1.17
CA ALA A 118 -2.44 0.62 -0.86
C ALA A 118 -0.93 0.92 -0.94
N GLY A 119 -0.57 2.07 -1.54
CA GLY A 119 0.82 2.51 -1.68
C GLY A 119 1.72 1.60 -2.54
N GLY A 120 1.14 0.62 -3.24
CA GLY A 120 1.86 -0.32 -4.09
C GLY A 120 2.07 0.18 -5.52
N LYS A 121 2.76 -0.63 -6.32
CA LYS A 121 2.92 -0.47 -7.77
C LYS A 121 2.67 -1.79 -8.48
N VAL A 122 2.02 -1.73 -9.63
CA VAL A 122 1.83 -2.88 -10.52
C VAL A 122 2.94 -2.88 -11.55
N LEU A 123 3.61 -4.01 -11.73
CA LEU A 123 4.64 -4.22 -12.73
C LEU A 123 4.30 -5.48 -13.52
N THR A 124 4.62 -5.52 -14.81
CA THR A 124 4.29 -6.63 -15.71
C THR A 124 5.52 -7.34 -16.26
N SER A 125 6.72 -6.85 -15.91
CA SER A 125 7.99 -7.46 -16.28
C SER A 125 8.87 -7.65 -15.05
N GLU A 126 9.71 -8.69 -15.10
CA GLU A 126 10.67 -8.98 -14.03
C GLU A 126 11.77 -7.91 -13.95
N ASP A 127 12.24 -7.43 -15.10
CA ASP A 127 13.28 -6.39 -15.18
C ASP A 127 12.85 -5.09 -14.48
N GLU A 128 11.61 -4.65 -14.68
CA GLU A 128 11.07 -3.49 -13.97
C GLU A 128 10.97 -3.72 -12.46
N TYR A 129 10.64 -4.94 -12.05
CA TYR A 129 10.55 -5.32 -10.63
C TYR A 129 11.92 -5.30 -9.96
N ASN A 130 12.94 -5.87 -10.61
CA ASN A 130 14.31 -5.90 -10.10
C ASN A 130 14.88 -4.47 -9.99
N LEU A 131 14.76 -3.68 -11.06
CA LEU A 131 15.21 -2.28 -11.07
C LEU A 131 14.56 -1.45 -9.95
N LEU A 132 13.27 -1.67 -9.71
CA LEU A 132 12.54 -0.95 -8.67
C LEU A 132 12.95 -1.42 -7.26
N SER A 133 13.20 -2.71 -7.09
CA SER A 133 13.67 -3.29 -5.82
C SER A 133 15.06 -2.79 -5.47
N ASP A 134 16.00 -2.80 -6.41
CA ASP A 134 17.38 -2.33 -6.23
C ASP A 134 17.43 -0.85 -5.84
N ARG A 135 16.56 -0.03 -6.43
CA ARG A 135 16.46 1.40 -6.08
C ARG A 135 16.01 1.63 -4.65
N HIS A 136 15.10 0.78 -4.14
CA HIS A 136 14.52 0.94 -2.81
C HIS A 136 15.35 0.27 -1.71
N PHE A 137 16.11 -0.76 -2.07
CA PHE A 137 16.99 -1.50 -1.18
C PHE A 137 18.39 -1.64 -1.83
N PRO A 138 19.12 -0.53 -2.02
CA PRO A 138 20.45 -0.60 -2.58
C PRO A 138 21.35 -1.38 -1.62
N ASP A 139 21.93 -2.48 -2.12
CA ASP A 139 22.85 -3.30 -1.33
C ASP A 139 24.14 -2.50 -1.08
N PRO A 140 24.52 -2.20 0.19
CA PRO A 140 25.70 -1.39 0.48
C PRO A 140 27.03 -2.03 0.04
N VAL A 141 27.04 -3.31 -0.36
CA VAL A 141 28.27 -4.06 -0.70
C VAL A 141 28.32 -4.51 -2.17
N ALA A 142 27.24 -4.34 -2.95
CA ALA A 142 27.24 -4.73 -4.35
C ALA A 142 28.03 -3.72 -5.20
N SER A 143 29.33 -4.01 -5.38
CA SER A 143 30.10 -3.49 -6.51
C SER A 143 29.36 -3.80 -7.81
N ASN A 144 29.49 -2.89 -8.77
CA ASN A 144 28.70 -2.70 -9.98
C ASN A 144 28.83 -3.84 -11.03
N GLU A 145 28.93 -5.09 -10.60
CA GLU A 145 28.99 -6.27 -11.45
C GLU A 145 27.59 -6.84 -11.55
N LYS A 146 27.01 -6.71 -12.76
CA LYS A 146 25.77 -7.38 -13.18
C LYS A 146 26.00 -8.89 -13.22
N GLU A 147 26.18 -9.51 -12.06
CA GLU A 147 26.31 -10.95 -11.98
C GLU A 147 24.90 -11.54 -11.91
N ASN A 148 24.36 -11.83 -13.09
CA ASN A 148 23.36 -12.86 -13.40
C ASN A 148 22.53 -13.34 -12.19
N ALA A 149 21.71 -12.43 -11.64
CA ALA A 149 20.84 -12.77 -10.52
C ALA A 149 19.84 -13.81 -11.04
N GLN A 150 19.94 -15.06 -10.55
CA GLN A 150 18.93 -16.04 -10.86
C GLN A 150 17.54 -15.48 -10.49
N PRO A 151 16.51 -15.69 -11.33
CA PRO A 151 15.15 -15.27 -11.02
C PRO A 151 14.80 -15.76 -9.61
N PHE A 152 14.47 -14.84 -8.70
CA PHE A 152 14.08 -15.21 -7.33
C PHE A 152 12.86 -16.14 -7.34
N VAL A 153 12.06 -16.08 -8.41
CA VAL A 153 10.92 -16.94 -8.68
C VAL A 153 10.92 -17.34 -10.16
N VAL A 154 11.08 -18.64 -10.45
CA VAL A 154 10.86 -19.17 -11.80
C VAL A 154 9.38 -19.01 -12.16
N LEU A 155 9.10 -18.33 -13.27
CA LEU A 155 7.73 -18.09 -13.76
C LEU A 155 7.14 -19.36 -14.38
N PRO A 156 5.91 -19.76 -13.99
CA PRO A 156 5.25 -20.94 -14.55
C PRO A 156 4.55 -20.64 -15.88
N LYS A 157 4.27 -19.37 -16.20
CA LYS A 157 3.60 -18.93 -17.43
C LYS A 157 4.22 -17.62 -17.96
N GLU A 158 3.83 -17.24 -19.18
CA GLU A 158 4.46 -16.16 -19.96
C GLU A 158 4.08 -14.75 -19.49
N PHE A 159 2.92 -14.56 -18.84
CA PHE A 159 2.38 -13.23 -18.55
C PHE A 159 2.30 -12.96 -17.03
N PRO A 160 3.39 -12.49 -16.38
CA PRO A 160 3.39 -12.21 -14.94
C PRO A 160 2.79 -10.84 -14.60
N VAL A 161 2.23 -10.71 -13.40
CA VAL A 161 1.86 -9.44 -12.78
C VAL A 161 2.40 -9.41 -11.37
N TYR A 162 3.18 -8.38 -11.06
CA TYR A 162 3.79 -8.14 -9.77
C TYR A 162 3.10 -6.98 -9.07
N LEU A 163 2.64 -7.20 -7.84
CA LEU A 163 2.22 -6.15 -6.92
C LEU A 163 3.36 -5.88 -5.95
N TRP A 164 4.12 -4.82 -6.21
CA TRP A 164 5.22 -4.40 -5.36
C TRP A 164 4.73 -3.46 -4.24
N GLN A 165 5.16 -3.68 -3.00
CA GLN A 165 4.78 -2.85 -1.85
C GLN A 165 5.98 -2.62 -0.91
N PRO A 166 6.40 -1.37 -0.62
CA PRO A 166 7.67 -1.11 0.05
C PRO A 166 7.79 -1.66 1.49
N PHE A 167 6.66 -1.80 2.19
CA PHE A 167 6.63 -2.18 3.61
C PHE A 167 5.71 -3.39 3.88
N LEU A 168 5.12 -3.96 2.83
CA LEU A 168 4.17 -5.07 2.91
C LEU A 168 4.66 -6.19 1.99
N ARG A 169 4.01 -7.35 2.08
CA ARG A 169 4.35 -8.50 1.23
C ARG A 169 4.02 -8.19 -0.22
N HIS A 170 4.90 -8.58 -1.12
CA HIS A 170 4.68 -8.45 -2.55
C HIS A 170 3.73 -9.56 -3.03
N GLY A 171 2.88 -9.23 -4.00
CA GLY A 171 2.02 -10.20 -4.67
C GLY A 171 2.62 -10.60 -6.02
N TYR A 172 2.65 -11.89 -6.32
CA TYR A 172 3.09 -12.39 -7.62
C TYR A 172 1.98 -13.23 -8.23
N TYR A 173 1.61 -12.90 -9.46
CA TYR A 173 0.52 -13.51 -10.20
C TYR A 173 0.99 -13.86 -11.61
N CYS A 174 0.42 -14.89 -12.20
CA CYS A 174 0.82 -15.35 -13.52
C CYS A 174 -0.40 -15.81 -14.34
N PHE A 175 -0.47 -15.33 -15.57
CA PHE A 175 -1.57 -15.54 -16.50
C PHE A 175 -1.12 -16.33 -17.72
N SER A 176 -2.08 -17.04 -18.33
CA SER A 176 -1.86 -17.74 -19.60
C SER A 176 -2.06 -16.83 -20.81
N GLU A 177 -2.89 -15.79 -20.66
CA GLU A 177 -3.24 -14.86 -21.73
C GLU A 177 -2.83 -13.42 -21.41
N GLU A 178 -2.32 -12.70 -22.42
CA GLU A 178 -1.95 -11.29 -22.29
C GLU A 178 -3.17 -10.39 -21.99
N ALA A 179 -4.34 -10.71 -22.55
CA ALA A 179 -5.56 -9.94 -22.34
C ALA A 179 -5.99 -9.95 -20.86
N GLU A 180 -5.89 -11.10 -20.20
CA GLU A 180 -6.18 -11.26 -18.78
C GLU A 180 -5.15 -10.54 -17.91
N GLN A 181 -3.86 -10.64 -18.26
CA GLN A 181 -2.78 -9.92 -17.59
C GLN A 181 -3.03 -8.41 -17.61
N ARG A 182 -3.35 -7.84 -18.78
CA ARG A 182 -3.64 -6.41 -18.94
C ARG A 182 -4.89 -6.00 -18.15
N LYS A 183 -5.95 -6.80 -18.21
CA LYS A 183 -7.20 -6.55 -17.47
C LYS A 183 -6.97 -6.53 -15.96
N PHE A 184 -6.24 -7.52 -15.44
CA PHE A 184 -5.92 -7.61 -14.01
C PHE A 184 -4.95 -6.51 -13.57
N GLY A 185 -3.95 -6.18 -14.39
CA GLY A 185 -3.04 -5.07 -14.11
C GLY A 185 -3.75 -3.72 -14.05
N ALA A 186 -4.69 -3.46 -14.96
CA ALA A 186 -5.53 -2.26 -14.92
C ALA A 186 -6.41 -2.22 -13.67
N LEU A 187 -7.05 -3.34 -13.32
CA LEU A 187 -7.84 -3.47 -12.09
C LEU A 187 -7.01 -3.17 -10.85
N LEU A 188 -5.81 -3.76 -10.72
CA LEU A 188 -4.93 -3.50 -9.57
C LEU A 188 -4.53 -2.03 -9.48
N ASN A 189 -4.22 -1.39 -10.61
CA ASN A 189 -3.95 0.05 -10.64
C ASN A 189 -5.15 0.88 -10.19
N ASP A 190 -6.35 0.50 -10.61
CA ASP A 190 -7.59 1.12 -10.14
C ASP A 190 -7.77 0.91 -8.63
N CYS A 191 -7.54 -0.30 -8.10
CA CYS A 191 -7.58 -0.57 -6.66
C CYS A 191 -6.57 0.28 -5.89
N ILE A 192 -5.31 0.37 -6.36
CA ILE A 192 -4.27 1.22 -5.75
C ILE A 192 -4.74 2.68 -5.74
N ARG A 193 -5.25 3.18 -6.88
CA ARG A 193 -5.77 4.53 -7.00
C ARG A 193 -6.90 4.77 -6.00
N HIS A 194 -7.90 3.88 -5.96
CA HIS A 194 -9.04 4.00 -5.04
C HIS A 194 -8.63 3.97 -3.58
N LEU A 195 -7.73 3.06 -3.17
CA LEU A 195 -7.26 2.96 -1.79
C LEU A 195 -6.38 4.16 -1.39
N ASN A 196 -5.55 4.67 -2.31
CA ASN A 196 -4.75 5.87 -2.06
C ASN A 196 -5.62 7.13 -1.96
N HIS A 197 -6.75 7.18 -2.68
CA HIS A 197 -7.74 8.27 -2.59
C HIS A 197 -8.82 8.05 -1.53
N GLY A 198 -8.98 6.84 -0.97
CA GLY A 198 -9.90 6.56 0.14
C GLY A 198 -9.50 7.28 1.44
N MET A 199 -8.27 7.80 1.48
CA MET A 199 -7.81 8.78 2.46
C MET A 199 -8.20 10.22 2.10
N ASN A 200 -9.11 10.43 1.16
CA ASN A 200 -9.76 11.70 0.89
C ASN A 200 -11.22 11.57 1.33
N PRO A 201 -11.70 12.50 2.15
CA PRO A 201 -12.94 12.34 2.85
C PRO A 201 -14.10 12.47 1.87
N LEU A 202 -14.95 11.45 1.79
CA LEU A 202 -16.25 11.60 1.13
C LEU A 202 -17.04 12.67 1.90
N PRO A 203 -17.77 13.58 1.22
CA PRO A 203 -18.58 14.62 1.89
C PRO A 203 -19.72 14.07 2.74
N SER A 204 -19.95 12.76 2.76
CA SER A 204 -20.95 12.10 3.60
C SER A 204 -20.44 11.67 4.98
N GLN A 205 -19.15 11.84 5.31
CA GLN A 205 -18.62 11.58 6.65
C GLN A 205 -17.75 12.74 7.17
N PRO A 206 -18.31 13.70 7.93
CA PRO A 206 -17.58 14.87 8.43
C PRO A 206 -16.40 14.51 9.36
N GLN A 207 -16.44 13.32 9.98
CA GLN A 207 -15.34 12.80 10.81
C GLN A 207 -14.06 12.50 10.00
N LEU A 208 -14.18 12.05 8.73
CA LEU A 208 -13.02 11.85 7.86
C LEU A 208 -12.49 13.18 7.29
N PHE A 209 -13.34 14.21 7.17
CA PHE A 209 -12.92 15.52 6.66
C PHE A 209 -11.87 16.19 7.54
N LEU A 210 -11.87 15.88 8.83
CA LEU A 210 -10.92 16.41 9.80
C LEU A 210 -9.60 15.62 9.84
N THR A 211 -9.63 14.34 9.46
CA THR A 211 -8.44 13.48 9.48
C THR A 211 -7.54 13.71 8.28
N CYS A 212 -8.05 13.97 7.08
CA CYS A 212 -7.23 14.01 5.86
C CYS A 212 -6.38 15.31 5.68
N PRO A 213 -6.92 16.53 5.85
CA PRO A 213 -6.13 17.77 5.80
C PRO A 213 -5.17 17.85 6.99
N GLY A 214 -5.63 17.40 8.17
CA GLY A 214 -4.82 17.23 9.36
C GLY A 214 -3.64 16.30 9.11
N GLN A 215 -3.87 15.07 8.64
CA GLN A 215 -2.80 14.10 8.38
C GLN A 215 -1.84 14.54 7.27
N SER A 216 -2.30 15.12 6.15
CA SER A 216 -1.41 15.61 5.08
C SER A 216 -0.56 16.80 5.52
N SER A 217 -1.14 17.76 6.25
CA SER A 217 -0.41 18.91 6.80
C SER A 217 0.59 18.47 7.88
N VAL A 218 0.19 17.53 8.76
CA VAL A 218 1.08 16.98 9.80
C VAL A 218 2.21 16.17 9.18
N MET A 219 1.96 15.33 8.17
CA MET A 219 3.03 14.60 7.48
C MET A 219 4.00 15.55 6.76
N ARG A 220 3.51 16.69 6.24
CA ARG A 220 4.37 17.75 5.68
C ARG A 220 5.21 18.43 6.76
N VAL A 221 4.61 18.79 7.90
CA VAL A 221 5.29 19.40 9.05
C VAL A 221 6.32 18.44 9.65
N LEU A 222 5.98 17.16 9.80
CA LEU A 222 6.88 16.12 10.31
C LEU A 222 8.06 15.90 9.35
N ARG A 223 7.82 15.77 8.04
CA ARG A 223 8.91 15.66 7.04
C ARG A 223 9.83 16.88 7.07
N ARG A 224 9.28 18.09 7.28
CA ARG A 224 10.07 19.34 7.46
C ARG A 224 10.80 19.40 8.80
N SER A 225 10.26 18.81 9.86
CA SER A 225 10.90 18.71 11.18
C SER A 225 12.04 17.69 11.15
N HIS A 226 11.82 16.50 10.56
CA HIS A 226 12.84 15.47 10.36
C HIS A 226 14.00 15.95 9.49
N ARG A 227 13.74 16.68 8.38
CA ARG A 227 14.81 17.30 7.58
C ARG A 227 15.62 18.33 8.37
N ARG A 228 14.99 19.11 9.26
CA ARG A 228 15.68 20.06 10.15
C ARG A 228 16.48 19.37 11.25
N CYS A 229 16.00 18.24 11.77
CA CYS A 229 16.76 17.43 12.73
C CYS A 229 17.96 16.73 12.06
N ALA A 230 17.81 16.24 10.82
CA ALA A 230 18.92 15.64 10.06
C ALA A 230 20.02 16.66 9.75
N LEU A 231 19.66 17.90 9.39
CA LEU A 231 20.62 19.00 9.20
C LEU A 231 21.34 19.40 10.50
N ARG A 232 20.67 19.32 11.66
CA ARG A 232 21.28 19.63 12.96
C ARG A 232 22.23 18.55 13.51
N VAL A 233 22.20 17.35 12.96
CA VAL A 233 23.12 16.25 13.34
C VAL A 233 24.41 16.29 12.50
N GLY A 234 24.38 16.91 11.31
CA GLY A 234 25.56 17.08 10.45
C GLY A 234 26.45 18.29 10.78
N GLU A 235 26.16 19.04 11.86
CA GLU A 235 26.89 20.26 12.27
C GLU A 235 27.61 20.09 13.63
N ARG A 236 27.87 18.86 14.06
CA ARG A 236 28.72 18.57 15.22
C ARG A 236 29.86 17.64 14.83
N ASP A 237 30.80 18.18 14.06
CA ASP A 237 32.17 17.69 14.08
C ASP A 237 32.86 18.23 15.35
N PRO A 238 33.38 17.39 16.24
CA PRO A 238 34.27 17.85 17.30
C PRO A 238 35.68 18.12 16.75
N PRO A 239 36.48 18.97 17.42
CA PRO A 239 37.78 19.45 16.94
C PRO A 239 38.85 18.36 16.85
#